data_AF-A0A9X0D2U1-F1
#
_entry.id   AF-A0A9X0D2U1-F1
#
_cell.length_a   1.000
_cell.length_b   1.000
_cell.length_c   1.000
_cell.angle_alpha   90.00
_cell.angle_beta   90.00
_cell.angle_gamma   90.00
#
_symmetry.space_group_name_H-M   'P 1'
#
loop_
_entity.id
_entity.type
_entity.pdbx_description
1 polymer ?
#
loop_
_entity_poly.entity_id
_entity_poly.type
_entity_poly.pdbx_seq_one_letter_code
_entity_poly.pdbx_strand_id
1 'polypeptide(L)'
;MPTSANKLSFVEKDPSLPHGRARGRANDYESQNESNDTTACTYFSDFSVGLRVVRGADWNSDDNESDGGEGFVGTVVEVGRNSASVPEYMAVIQWDMGTREVYIAGHRGVCDLCVLDNSSVGIKHVGFICCVCKQDPILGIRWDCLDCKDSSVSLCTRCYMADEHNKDHAFQRFDAPGDNGFPVQSRRTTKQIQARGIYPGARVCRGPDWEYGNHDGRTFGTVTKITNWKGNPASAAGVSWEFGTEGTYRLGYQGKVDLKCVTAGSGGHFYKSHLPRLGPSQQTSNDTEQTSDELPSCRSNTDSGMQHSNVTDHNRNICQLSQNSSGQMLPQVGAGIVEASSVHSSDHAETSPDLQKCSNSQWKTRADETKASRHALHRASINGKWNTVKMLLADGENVNQRDKFSLTPLHLAAWYGHESVVKLLLRLGANVNAVDRFQKTPLQKAERHNHESIVQLLLNFGASPSY
;
A
#
# COMPACT_ATOMS: atom_id res chain seq x y z
N MET A 1 -93.69 -7.87 -27.43
CA MET A 1 -93.50 -6.56 -28.08
C MET A 1 -94.03 -5.48 -27.16
N PRO A 2 -93.31 -4.39 -26.88
CA PRO A 2 -91.86 -4.12 -27.03
C PRO A 2 -91.18 -3.93 -25.64
N THR A 3 -89.89 -4.20 -25.36
CA THR A 3 -88.55 -3.90 -25.92
C THR A 3 -87.99 -2.50 -25.65
N SER A 4 -86.74 -2.54 -25.16
CA SER A 4 -86.01 -1.53 -24.39
C SER A 4 -85.06 -0.64 -25.20
N ALA A 5 -84.62 0.40 -24.49
CA ALA A 5 -83.96 1.63 -24.89
C ALA A 5 -82.51 1.54 -25.43
N ASN A 6 -82.27 2.49 -26.35
CA ASN A 6 -81.19 3.48 -26.50
C ASN A 6 -79.70 3.08 -26.44
N LYS A 7 -79.05 3.35 -27.59
CA LYS A 7 -77.69 3.85 -27.76
C LYS A 7 -77.76 5.36 -27.95
N LEU A 8 -76.78 6.13 -27.46
CA LEU A 8 -76.12 7.22 -28.18
C LEU A 8 -74.92 7.80 -27.42
N SER A 9 -74.10 8.51 -28.20
CA SER A 9 -72.67 8.82 -28.14
C SER A 9 -72.19 9.94 -27.20
N PHE A 10 -70.95 9.76 -26.72
CA PHE A 10 -69.82 10.69 -26.52
C PHE A 10 -70.06 12.22 -26.53
N VAL A 11 -69.71 12.88 -25.41
CA VAL A 11 -68.98 14.17 -25.31
C VAL A 11 -68.11 14.15 -24.03
N GLU A 12 -66.92 14.74 -24.13
CA GLU A 12 -65.87 14.91 -23.10
C GLU A 12 -66.31 15.63 -21.80
N LYS A 13 -65.69 15.26 -20.67
CA LYS A 13 -65.21 16.14 -19.57
C LYS A 13 -64.55 15.32 -18.44
N ASP A 14 -63.45 15.87 -17.90
CA ASP A 14 -62.78 15.55 -16.60
C ASP A 14 -63.76 15.19 -15.47
N PRO A 15 -63.42 14.34 -14.45
CA PRO A 15 -62.38 14.68 -13.45
C PRO A 15 -61.78 13.52 -12.57
N SER A 16 -60.73 13.84 -11.80
CA SER A 16 -60.35 13.36 -10.44
C SER A 16 -60.79 11.97 -9.86
N LEU A 17 -59.77 11.11 -9.60
CA LEU A 17 -59.53 10.18 -8.43
C LEU A 17 -60.58 9.08 -8.03
N PRO A 18 -60.27 8.03 -7.21
CA PRO A 18 -59.00 7.35 -6.86
C PRO A 18 -59.03 5.79 -6.83
N HIS A 19 -57.83 5.21 -6.56
CA HIS A 19 -57.48 3.92 -5.90
C HIS A 19 -57.57 2.55 -6.63
N GLY A 20 -56.37 1.99 -6.88
CA GLY A 20 -55.98 0.69 -6.31
C GLY A 20 -55.34 -0.35 -7.24
N ARG A 21 -54.01 -0.46 -7.25
CA ARG A 21 -53.20 -1.66 -6.88
C ARG A 21 -51.78 -1.61 -7.46
N ALA A 22 -50.85 -2.15 -6.66
CA ALA A 22 -49.39 -2.08 -6.75
C ALA A 22 -48.74 -2.90 -7.87
N ARG A 23 -47.54 -2.48 -8.32
CA ARG A 23 -46.26 -3.23 -8.25
C ARG A 23 -45.13 -2.53 -9.05
N GLY A 24 -43.92 -2.56 -8.47
CA GLY A 24 -42.66 -2.66 -9.21
C GLY A 24 -41.87 -1.37 -9.48
N ARG A 25 -40.99 -0.98 -8.54
CA ARG A 25 -39.85 -0.09 -8.81
C ARG A 25 -38.73 -0.90 -9.49
N ALA A 26 -38.28 -0.45 -10.66
CA ALA A 26 -36.94 -0.73 -11.17
C ALA A 26 -36.21 0.63 -11.19
N ASN A 27 -35.07 0.67 -10.52
CA ASN A 27 -34.24 1.87 -10.35
C ASN A 27 -33.37 2.06 -11.58
N ASP A 28 -33.36 3.30 -12.10
CA ASP A 28 -32.43 3.79 -13.08
C ASP A 28 -31.02 3.84 -12.46
N TYR A 29 -30.12 3.00 -12.95
CA TYR A 29 -28.68 3.10 -12.71
C TYR A 29 -28.09 3.93 -13.86
N GLU A 30 -27.89 5.23 -13.60
CA GLU A 30 -27.10 6.09 -14.49
C GLU A 30 -25.65 5.59 -14.51
N SER A 31 -25.22 5.17 -15.70
CA SER A 31 -23.84 4.84 -16.04
C SER A 31 -22.97 6.09 -15.90
N GLN A 32 -22.20 6.17 -14.81
CA GLN A 32 -21.06 7.08 -14.78
C GLN A 32 -19.95 6.48 -15.64
N ASN A 33 -19.82 7.00 -16.85
CA ASN A 33 -18.59 6.97 -17.63
C ASN A 33 -17.52 7.70 -16.81
N GLU A 34 -16.74 6.96 -16.04
CA GLU A 34 -15.45 7.45 -15.56
C GLU A 34 -14.56 7.64 -16.80
N SER A 35 -14.40 8.90 -17.18
CA SER A 35 -13.39 9.33 -18.13
C SER A 35 -12.03 8.74 -17.74
N ASN A 36 -11.30 8.22 -18.73
CA ASN A 36 -9.88 7.90 -18.64
C ASN A 36 -9.07 9.14 -18.18
N ASP A 37 -9.04 9.38 -16.86
CA ASP A 37 -8.24 10.41 -16.20
C ASP A 37 -6.82 9.87 -15.99
N THR A 38 -6.08 9.76 -17.08
CA THR A 38 -4.71 9.20 -17.11
C THR A 38 -3.63 10.25 -16.83
N THR A 39 -4.00 11.44 -16.37
CA THR A 39 -3.08 12.58 -16.19
C THR A 39 -3.10 13.11 -14.76
N ALA A 40 -2.46 12.41 -13.81
CA ALA A 40 -1.91 12.93 -12.54
C ALA A 40 -1.40 11.85 -11.55
N CYS A 41 -1.58 10.55 -11.85
CA CYS A 41 -1.26 9.45 -10.93
C CYS A 41 0.20 9.01 -11.00
N THR A 42 1.14 9.88 -10.61
CA THR A 42 2.56 9.51 -10.48
C THR A 42 2.88 8.91 -9.10
N TYR A 43 3.90 8.05 -9.08
CA TYR A 43 4.34 7.30 -7.91
C TYR A 43 5.38 8.10 -7.11
N PHE A 44 5.21 8.14 -5.79
CA PHE A 44 6.20 8.70 -4.87
C PHE A 44 7.37 7.73 -4.68
N SER A 45 8.48 8.00 -5.37
CA SER A 45 9.63 7.10 -5.47
C SER A 45 10.38 6.87 -4.15
N ASP A 46 10.32 7.82 -3.21
CA ASP A 46 10.90 7.69 -1.88
C ASP A 46 9.98 6.88 -0.95
N PHE A 47 9.96 5.57 -1.18
CA PHE A 47 9.15 4.60 -0.47
C PHE A 47 9.70 4.34 0.96
N SER A 48 9.51 5.31 1.85
CA SER A 48 10.10 5.36 3.19
C SER A 48 9.08 5.24 4.32
N VAL A 49 9.52 4.72 5.48
CA VAL A 49 8.70 4.68 6.70
C VAL A 49 8.49 6.09 7.26
N GLY A 50 7.31 6.34 7.82
CA GLY A 50 6.92 7.59 8.44
C GLY A 50 6.00 8.47 7.61
N LEU A 51 5.83 8.16 6.31
CA LEU A 51 4.87 8.84 5.44
C LEU A 51 3.46 8.76 6.02
N ARG A 52 2.71 9.86 5.89
CA ARG A 52 1.29 9.93 6.26
C ARG A 52 0.46 9.67 5.02
N VAL A 53 -0.43 8.69 5.08
CA VAL A 53 -1.14 8.16 3.92
C VAL A 53 -2.65 8.08 4.15
N VAL A 54 -3.40 8.02 3.06
CA VAL A 54 -4.84 7.77 3.01
C VAL A 54 -5.12 6.69 1.98
N ARG A 55 -6.32 6.09 2.01
CA ARG A 55 -6.75 5.16 0.94
C ARG A 55 -6.66 5.82 -0.44
N GLY A 56 -6.15 5.09 -1.42
CA GLY A 56 -5.99 5.48 -2.81
C GLY A 56 -7.22 5.19 -3.67
N ALA A 57 -7.04 5.27 -4.99
CA ALA A 57 -8.08 4.97 -5.98
C ALA A 57 -8.33 3.45 -6.12
N ASP A 58 -7.27 2.63 -6.06
CA ASP A 58 -7.40 1.17 -6.22
C ASP A 58 -7.67 0.43 -4.91
N TRP A 59 -8.12 1.14 -3.88
CA TRP A 59 -8.45 0.55 -2.60
C TRP A 59 -9.46 -0.59 -2.78
N ASN A 60 -9.06 -1.80 -2.40
CA ASN A 60 -9.86 -3.03 -2.57
C ASN A 60 -10.15 -3.72 -1.22
N SER A 61 -10.74 -3.01 -0.27
CA SER A 61 -11.28 -3.66 0.94
C SER A 61 -12.78 -3.44 0.99
N ASP A 62 -13.54 -4.33 0.37
CA ASP A 62 -15.00 -4.23 0.34
C ASP A 62 -15.65 -4.38 1.73
N ASP A 63 -14.97 -4.92 2.75
CA ASP A 63 -15.66 -5.32 4.00
C ASP A 63 -15.04 -4.86 5.32
N ASN A 64 -13.98 -4.05 5.32
CA ASN A 64 -13.49 -3.47 6.56
C ASN A 64 -13.06 -2.03 6.32
N GLU A 65 -13.68 -1.10 7.04
CA GLU A 65 -13.15 0.23 7.35
C GLU A 65 -11.86 0.07 8.18
N SER A 66 -10.91 -0.68 7.65
CA SER A 66 -9.62 -0.98 8.26
C SER A 66 -8.80 0.28 8.43
N ASP A 67 -9.08 1.33 7.69
CA ASP A 67 -8.56 2.68 7.90
C ASP A 67 -9.50 3.58 8.73
N GLY A 68 -10.75 3.19 8.95
CA GLY A 68 -11.81 3.99 9.59
C GLY A 68 -12.74 4.72 8.61
N GLY A 69 -12.55 4.57 7.30
CA GLY A 69 -13.36 5.22 6.26
C GLY A 69 -12.55 6.18 5.38
N GLU A 70 -13.20 6.73 4.33
CA GLU A 70 -12.53 7.68 3.43
C GLU A 70 -12.05 8.93 4.19
N GLY A 71 -10.79 9.32 3.93
CA GLY A 71 -10.13 10.46 4.56
C GLY A 71 -9.43 10.16 5.88
N PHE A 72 -9.57 8.95 6.43
CA PHE A 72 -8.79 8.57 7.60
C PHE A 72 -7.31 8.36 7.26
N VAL A 73 -6.45 8.79 8.18
CA VAL A 73 -5.00 8.85 7.98
C VAL A 73 -4.29 7.72 8.71
N GLY A 74 -3.23 7.21 8.08
CA GLY A 74 -2.33 6.22 8.66
C GLY A 74 -0.87 6.59 8.46
N THR A 75 -0.01 5.83 9.12
CA THR A 75 1.45 5.93 9.00
C THR A 75 2.01 4.71 8.29
N VAL A 76 2.90 4.91 7.32
CA VAL A 76 3.74 3.83 6.79
C VAL A 76 4.74 3.41 7.87
N VAL A 77 4.61 2.20 8.41
CA VAL A 77 5.49 1.71 9.49
C VAL A 77 6.52 0.69 9.03
N GLU A 78 6.27 0.07 7.87
CA GLU A 78 7.17 -0.90 7.25
C GLU A 78 6.98 -0.87 5.73
N VAL A 79 8.08 -0.98 4.99
CA VAL A 79 8.11 -1.02 3.52
C VAL A 79 8.81 -2.28 3.05
N GLY A 80 8.24 -2.96 2.07
CA GLY A 80 8.70 -4.26 1.63
C GLY A 80 10.11 -4.29 1.06
N ARG A 81 10.52 -3.23 0.34
CA ARG A 81 11.87 -3.12 -0.24
C ARG A 81 13.00 -3.31 0.79
N ASN A 82 12.75 -3.02 2.06
CA ASN A 82 13.70 -3.15 3.16
C ASN A 82 13.26 -4.17 4.22
N SER A 83 12.28 -5.03 3.91
CA SER A 83 11.74 -6.03 4.83
C SER A 83 12.00 -7.45 4.31
N ALA A 84 12.37 -8.35 5.22
CA ALA A 84 12.46 -9.78 4.92
C ALA A 84 11.08 -10.47 4.96
N SER A 85 10.07 -9.83 5.55
CA SER A 85 8.74 -10.39 5.78
C SER A 85 7.64 -9.77 4.94
N VAL A 86 7.90 -8.63 4.30
CA VAL A 86 6.94 -7.88 3.49
C VAL A 86 7.48 -7.80 2.06
N PRO A 87 6.72 -8.23 1.05
CA PRO A 87 7.18 -8.19 -0.34
C PRO A 87 7.42 -6.77 -0.86
N GLU A 88 8.36 -6.60 -1.80
CA GLU A 88 8.91 -5.31 -2.27
C GLU A 88 7.85 -4.21 -2.51
N TYR A 89 6.74 -4.56 -3.15
CA TYR A 89 5.67 -3.66 -3.58
C TYR A 89 4.55 -3.49 -2.55
N MET A 90 4.81 -3.81 -1.28
CA MET A 90 3.85 -3.70 -0.19
C MET A 90 4.33 -2.78 0.93
N ALA A 91 3.37 -2.15 1.60
CA ALA A 91 3.59 -1.35 2.79
C ALA A 91 2.69 -1.84 3.93
N VAL A 92 3.21 -1.78 5.15
CA VAL A 92 2.39 -1.97 6.34
C VAL A 92 2.01 -0.61 6.89
N ILE A 93 0.70 -0.40 7.05
CA ILE A 93 0.14 0.85 7.56
C ILE A 93 -0.37 0.63 8.96
N GLN A 94 0.08 1.48 9.88
CA GLN A 94 -0.56 1.67 11.17
C GLN A 94 -1.54 2.84 11.04
N TRP A 95 -2.82 2.54 10.96
CA TRP A 95 -3.86 3.55 10.91
C TRP A 95 -4.00 4.23 12.26
N ASP A 96 -4.35 5.51 12.24
CA ASP A 96 -4.53 6.31 13.45
C ASP A 96 -5.63 5.74 14.36
N MET A 97 -6.63 5.08 13.79
CA MET A 97 -7.70 4.37 14.53
C MET A 97 -7.23 3.08 15.22
N GLY A 98 -5.98 2.65 14.97
CA GLY A 98 -5.29 1.58 15.71
C GLY A 98 -5.16 0.25 14.97
N THR A 99 -5.84 0.07 13.85
CA THR A 99 -5.69 -1.08 12.94
C THR A 99 -4.32 -1.07 12.24
N ARG A 100 -3.76 -2.26 12.01
CA ARG A 100 -2.48 -2.45 11.33
C ARG A 100 -2.63 -3.48 10.23
N GLU A 101 -2.44 -3.08 8.98
CA GLU A 101 -2.73 -3.93 7.82
C GLU A 101 -1.69 -3.73 6.69
N VAL A 102 -1.62 -4.70 5.78
CA VAL A 102 -0.68 -4.70 4.64
C VAL A 102 -1.39 -4.29 3.35
N TYR A 103 -0.79 -3.37 2.60
CA TYR A 103 -1.36 -2.76 1.41
C TYR A 103 -0.43 -2.83 0.22
N ILE A 104 -1.00 -2.91 -0.98
CA ILE A 104 -0.24 -2.85 -2.23
C ILE A 104 0.17 -1.39 -2.43
N ALA A 105 1.48 -1.15 -2.50
CA ALA A 105 2.08 0.15 -2.70
C ALA A 105 2.84 0.17 -4.04
N GLY A 106 2.13 -0.13 -5.13
CA GLY A 106 2.66 -0.09 -6.49
C GLY A 106 3.10 -1.43 -7.06
N HIS A 107 2.16 -2.28 -7.46
CA HIS A 107 2.44 -3.51 -8.23
C HIS A 107 1.56 -3.56 -9.49
N ARG A 108 2.15 -3.68 -10.68
CA ARG A 108 1.43 -3.71 -11.98
C ARG A 108 0.44 -2.55 -12.16
N GLY A 109 0.84 -1.36 -11.75
CA GLY A 109 -0.01 -0.18 -11.84
C GLY A 109 -1.11 -0.08 -10.78
N VAL A 110 -1.22 -1.01 -9.82
CA VAL A 110 -2.17 -0.99 -8.71
C VAL A 110 -1.54 -0.40 -7.45
N CYS A 111 -2.26 0.47 -6.75
CA CYS A 111 -1.84 1.09 -5.50
C CYS A 111 -3.02 1.42 -4.60
N ASP A 112 -3.03 0.80 -3.42
CA ASP A 112 -4.06 0.98 -2.41
C ASP A 112 -3.96 2.35 -1.71
N LEU A 113 -2.88 3.12 -1.86
CA LEU A 113 -2.54 4.24 -0.95
C LEU A 113 -2.10 5.50 -1.68
N CYS A 114 -2.50 6.67 -1.17
CA CYS A 114 -1.96 7.96 -1.57
C CYS A 114 -1.18 8.61 -0.42
N VAL A 115 -0.10 9.31 -0.75
CA VAL A 115 0.70 10.07 0.21
C VAL A 115 0.02 11.41 0.48
N LEU A 116 -0.42 11.61 1.71
CA LEU A 116 -1.05 12.85 2.17
C LEU A 116 0.00 13.88 2.60
N ASP A 117 1.04 13.43 3.32
CA ASP A 117 2.13 14.27 3.80
C ASP A 117 3.43 13.46 3.90
N ASN A 118 4.49 13.99 3.31
CA ASN A 118 5.85 13.45 3.31
C ASN A 118 6.86 14.34 4.06
N SER A 119 6.41 15.40 4.74
CA SER A 119 7.28 16.24 5.56
C SER A 119 7.82 15.49 6.79
N SER A 120 7.10 14.49 7.27
CA SER A 120 7.48 13.61 8.39
C SER A 120 8.75 12.79 8.15
N VAL A 121 9.08 12.53 6.88
CA VAL A 121 10.31 11.85 6.47
C VAL A 121 11.44 12.84 6.12
N GLY A 122 11.21 14.14 6.32
CA GLY A 122 12.23 15.19 6.19
C GLY A 122 12.33 15.84 4.81
N ILE A 123 11.43 15.54 3.88
CA ILE A 123 11.37 16.18 2.57
C ILE A 123 11.12 17.68 2.72
N LYS A 124 11.93 18.49 2.04
CA LYS A 124 11.84 19.95 2.02
C LYS A 124 12.46 20.55 0.77
N HIS A 125 11.87 21.62 0.25
CA HIS A 125 12.32 22.33 -0.94
C HIS A 125 13.05 23.63 -0.53
N VAL A 126 14.36 23.53 -0.32
CA VAL A 126 15.21 24.67 0.06
C VAL A 126 15.20 25.72 -1.05
N GLY A 127 15.06 27.00 -0.67
CA GLY A 127 14.97 28.12 -1.61
C GLY A 127 13.54 28.43 -2.09
N PHE A 128 12.53 27.68 -1.62
CA PHE A 128 11.13 27.92 -1.93
C PHE A 128 10.37 28.30 -0.67
N ILE A 129 9.58 29.37 -0.78
CA ILE A 129 8.80 29.94 0.33
C ILE A 129 7.32 29.87 -0.06
N CYS A 130 6.48 29.36 0.84
CA CYS A 130 5.03 29.39 0.62
C CYS A 130 4.54 30.85 0.57
N CYS A 131 3.96 31.28 -0.56
CA CYS A 131 3.59 32.68 -0.74
C CYS A 131 2.47 33.14 0.19
N VAL A 132 1.71 32.20 0.77
CA VAL A 132 0.59 32.46 1.68
C VAL A 132 1.05 32.45 3.13
N CYS A 133 1.45 31.28 3.67
CA CYS A 133 1.79 31.15 5.09
C CYS A 133 3.25 31.47 5.43
N LYS A 134 4.06 31.85 4.44
CA LYS A 134 5.49 32.22 4.58
C LYS A 134 6.37 31.11 5.16
N GLN A 135 5.94 29.86 5.05
CA GLN A 135 6.75 28.71 5.42
C GLN A 135 8.02 28.66 4.55
N ASP A 136 9.17 28.67 5.19
CA ASP A 136 10.51 28.64 4.57
C ASP A 136 11.42 27.66 5.35
N PRO A 137 11.96 26.61 4.70
CA PRO A 137 11.61 26.16 3.35
C PRO A 137 10.22 25.52 3.32
N ILE A 138 9.61 25.37 2.14
CA ILE A 138 8.42 24.52 1.98
C ILE A 138 8.76 23.09 2.41
N LEU A 139 7.98 22.54 3.34
CA LEU A 139 8.13 21.19 3.88
C LEU A 139 7.13 20.26 3.19
N GLY A 140 7.58 19.05 2.88
CA GLY A 140 6.81 18.07 2.11
C GLY A 140 6.57 18.50 0.67
N ILE A 141 5.42 18.10 0.11
CA ILE A 141 5.04 18.37 -1.29
C ILE A 141 4.95 19.89 -1.56
N ARG A 142 5.61 20.32 -2.64
CA ARG A 142 5.55 21.69 -3.16
C ARG A 142 4.58 21.78 -4.33
N TRP A 143 3.85 22.89 -4.42
CA TRP A 143 2.85 23.14 -5.45
C TRP A 143 3.12 24.49 -6.12
N ASP A 144 3.59 24.47 -7.36
CA ASP A 144 3.89 25.70 -8.11
C ASP A 144 2.73 26.01 -9.06
N CYS A 145 2.27 27.27 -9.07
CA CYS A 145 1.24 27.70 -9.99
C CYS A 145 1.81 27.87 -11.40
N LEU A 146 1.13 27.32 -12.41
CA LEU A 146 1.57 27.40 -13.81
C LEU A 146 1.01 28.62 -14.56
N ASP A 147 -0.05 29.23 -14.05
CA ASP A 147 -0.77 30.32 -14.75
C ASP A 147 -0.35 31.71 -14.27
N CYS A 148 0.35 31.80 -13.14
CA CYS A 148 0.89 33.06 -12.67
C CYS A 148 2.09 33.48 -13.52
N LYS A 149 2.07 34.75 -13.97
CA LYS A 149 3.19 35.37 -14.71
C LYS A 149 4.49 35.45 -13.91
N ASP A 150 4.38 35.38 -12.58
CA ASP A 150 5.50 35.24 -11.67
C ASP A 150 5.70 33.75 -11.38
N SER A 151 6.81 33.19 -11.87
CA SER A 151 7.19 31.78 -11.68
C SER A 151 7.56 31.44 -10.23
N SER A 152 7.45 32.37 -9.28
CA SER A 152 7.75 32.17 -7.85
C SER A 152 6.52 31.87 -6.98
N VAL A 153 5.32 31.70 -7.58
CA VAL A 153 4.11 31.37 -6.80
C VAL A 153 4.11 29.89 -6.41
N SER A 154 4.77 29.60 -5.29
CA SER A 154 4.78 28.29 -4.64
C SER A 154 3.87 28.25 -3.41
N LEU A 155 3.14 27.15 -3.25
CA LEU A 155 2.36 26.82 -2.06
C LEU A 155 2.93 25.57 -1.38
N CYS A 156 2.84 25.54 -0.05
CA CYS A 156 2.96 24.28 0.69
C CYS A 156 1.65 23.50 0.63
N THR A 157 1.69 22.19 0.93
CA THR A 157 0.52 21.31 0.94
C THR A 157 -0.65 21.88 1.73
N ARG A 158 -0.41 22.41 2.94
CA ARG A 158 -1.49 22.97 3.76
C ARG A 158 -2.23 24.10 3.04
N CYS A 159 -1.52 25.06 2.44
CA CYS A 159 -2.16 26.17 1.74
C CYS A 159 -2.82 25.73 0.43
N TYR A 160 -2.15 24.85 -0.33
CA TYR A 160 -2.72 24.30 -1.56
C TYR A 160 -4.06 23.58 -1.31
N MET A 161 -4.11 22.77 -0.25
CA MET A 161 -5.30 22.01 0.11
C MET A 161 -6.38 22.84 0.81
N ALA A 162 -6.04 24.03 1.32
CA ALA A 162 -6.97 24.94 2.00
C ALA A 162 -7.61 25.98 1.05
N ASP A 163 -7.62 25.71 -0.26
CA ASP A 163 -8.17 26.61 -1.29
C ASP A 163 -7.50 27.98 -1.39
N GLU A 164 -6.28 28.10 -0.85
CA GLU A 164 -5.50 29.31 -1.02
C GLU A 164 -5.05 29.45 -2.47
N HIS A 165 -4.90 30.69 -2.94
CA HIS A 165 -4.67 31.03 -4.34
C HIS A 165 -5.86 30.71 -5.27
N ASN A 166 -5.84 31.21 -6.52
CA ASN A 166 -6.90 30.95 -7.47
C ASN A 166 -7.05 29.44 -7.73
N LYS A 167 -8.27 28.92 -7.60
CA LYS A 167 -8.60 27.52 -7.86
C LYS A 167 -8.68 27.18 -9.33
N ASP A 168 -8.91 28.17 -10.18
CA ASP A 168 -8.87 28.01 -11.64
C ASP A 168 -7.49 27.65 -12.15
N HIS A 169 -6.46 28.10 -11.44
CA HIS A 169 -5.12 27.93 -11.93
C HIS A 169 -4.70 26.46 -11.91
N ALA A 170 -4.02 26.04 -12.97
CA ALA A 170 -3.30 24.79 -13.00
C ALA A 170 -2.05 24.89 -12.11
N PHE A 171 -1.65 23.74 -11.56
CA PHE A 171 -0.48 23.64 -10.71
C PHE A 171 0.43 22.51 -11.19
N GLN A 172 1.69 22.62 -10.80
CA GLN A 172 2.67 21.55 -10.90
C GLN A 172 3.07 21.12 -9.50
N ARG A 173 2.93 19.82 -9.23
CA ARG A 173 3.24 19.16 -7.96
C ARG A 173 4.68 18.65 -7.99
N PHE A 174 5.45 18.91 -6.95
CA PHE A 174 6.80 18.38 -6.77
C PHE A 174 6.83 17.59 -5.47
N ASP A 175 7.11 16.30 -5.56
CA ASP A 175 7.01 15.41 -4.42
C ASP A 175 8.33 15.37 -3.63
N ALA A 176 9.46 15.56 -4.33
CA ALA A 176 10.80 15.65 -3.77
C ALA A 176 11.66 16.72 -4.48
N PRO A 177 12.77 17.18 -3.85
CA PRO A 177 13.71 18.09 -4.50
C PRO A 177 14.35 17.44 -5.72
N GLY A 178 14.37 18.17 -6.84
CA GLY A 178 14.94 17.69 -8.11
C GLY A 178 13.95 16.98 -9.03
N ASP A 179 12.70 16.79 -8.61
CA ASP A 179 11.65 16.30 -9.51
C ASP A 179 11.41 17.25 -10.68
N ASN A 180 11.06 16.70 -11.85
CA ASN A 180 10.63 17.47 -13.02
C ASN A 180 9.25 18.13 -12.85
N GLY A 181 8.54 17.80 -11.76
CA GLY A 181 7.21 18.27 -11.44
C GLY A 181 6.11 17.60 -12.25
N PHE A 182 4.97 17.37 -11.62
CA PHE A 182 3.83 16.65 -12.17
C PHE A 182 2.65 17.61 -12.33
N PRO A 183 2.14 17.84 -13.56
CA PRO A 183 0.99 18.70 -13.76
C PRO A 183 -0.23 18.09 -13.05
N VAL A 184 -0.98 18.94 -12.36
CA VAL A 184 -2.26 18.60 -11.75
C VAL A 184 -3.35 19.54 -12.23
N GLN A 185 -4.56 19.01 -12.37
CA GLN A 185 -5.71 19.76 -12.84
C GLN A 185 -6.11 20.89 -11.88
N SER A 186 -6.95 21.80 -12.39
CA SER A 186 -7.55 22.87 -11.61
C SER A 186 -8.30 22.31 -10.39
N ARG A 187 -8.26 23.05 -9.28
CA ARG A 187 -8.96 22.70 -8.05
C ARG A 187 -10.46 23.04 -8.10
N ARG A 188 -10.94 23.81 -9.09
CA ARG A 188 -12.33 24.32 -9.13
C ARG A 188 -13.36 23.21 -9.06
N THR A 189 -13.17 22.15 -9.85
CA THR A 189 -14.15 21.07 -10.02
C THR A 189 -13.79 19.82 -9.22
N THR A 190 -12.59 19.77 -8.65
CA THR A 190 -12.13 18.61 -7.90
C THR A 190 -12.77 18.57 -6.51
N LYS A 191 -13.34 17.43 -6.14
CA LYS A 191 -13.94 17.24 -4.81
C LYS A 191 -12.87 17.18 -3.73
N GLN A 192 -13.11 17.89 -2.64
CA GLN A 192 -12.32 17.79 -1.42
C GLN A 192 -12.82 16.70 -0.47
N ILE A 193 -11.88 16.10 0.24
CA ILE A 193 -12.12 15.09 1.26
C ILE A 193 -11.52 15.60 2.57
N GLN A 194 -12.23 15.41 3.68
CA GLN A 194 -11.74 15.80 5.00
C GLN A 194 -10.74 14.75 5.53
N ALA A 195 -9.54 15.18 5.88
CA ALA A 195 -8.58 14.33 6.60
C ALA A 195 -9.03 14.14 8.05
N ARG A 196 -9.00 12.89 8.53
CA ARG A 196 -9.43 12.49 9.88
C ARG A 196 -8.39 11.60 10.53
N GLY A 197 -8.06 11.85 11.80
CA GLY A 197 -7.08 11.05 12.53
C GLY A 197 -6.53 11.77 13.74
N ILE A 198 -5.25 11.55 14.03
CA ILE A 198 -4.50 12.19 15.11
C ILE A 198 -4.15 13.60 14.64
N TYR A 199 -5.10 14.52 14.83
CA TYR A 199 -5.02 15.96 14.56
C TYR A 199 -5.51 16.74 15.78
N PRO A 200 -5.29 18.06 15.88
CA PRO A 200 -5.76 18.86 17.01
C PRO A 200 -7.26 18.63 17.29
N GLY A 201 -7.59 18.42 18.56
CA GLY A 201 -8.94 18.06 19.02
C GLY A 201 -9.25 16.57 19.00
N ALA A 202 -8.40 15.71 18.42
CA ALA A 202 -8.56 14.26 18.51
C ALA A 202 -8.42 13.79 19.96
N ARG A 203 -9.26 12.85 20.37
CA ARG A 203 -9.10 12.13 21.65
C ARG A 203 -8.31 10.86 21.41
N VAL A 204 -7.27 10.64 22.21
CA VAL A 204 -6.29 9.58 22.00
C VAL A 204 -6.02 8.77 23.27
N CYS A 205 -5.49 7.58 23.08
CA CYS A 205 -4.83 6.77 24.11
C CYS A 205 -3.46 6.29 23.60
N ARG A 206 -2.74 5.51 24.39
CA ARG A 206 -1.48 4.90 23.97
C ARG A 206 -1.65 4.04 22.71
N GLY A 207 -0.75 4.26 21.77
CA GLY A 207 -0.60 3.50 20.53
C GLY A 207 0.32 2.28 20.69
N PRO A 208 0.56 1.56 19.59
CA PRO A 208 1.34 0.33 19.59
C PRO A 208 2.83 0.52 19.93
N ASP A 209 3.41 1.68 19.65
CA ASP A 209 4.84 1.95 19.89
C ASP A 209 5.13 2.68 21.22
N TRP A 210 4.14 2.76 22.11
CA TRP A 210 4.25 3.50 23.37
C TRP A 210 5.41 3.02 24.25
N GLU A 211 6.33 3.94 24.60
CA GLU A 211 7.51 3.66 25.42
C GLU A 211 7.64 4.57 26.66
N TYR A 212 6.58 5.32 27.01
CA TYR A 212 6.64 6.43 27.99
C TYR A 212 6.11 6.06 29.39
N GLY A 213 6.20 4.80 29.79
CA GLY A 213 5.70 4.35 31.10
C GLY A 213 4.23 4.71 31.32
N ASN A 214 3.89 5.25 32.50
CA ASN A 214 2.54 5.71 32.84
C ASN A 214 2.39 7.24 32.68
N HIS A 215 3.11 7.87 31.74
CA HIS A 215 3.02 9.32 31.54
C HIS A 215 1.61 9.79 31.14
N ASP A 216 0.80 8.90 30.55
CA ASP A 216 -0.63 9.09 30.25
C ASP A 216 -1.55 8.94 31.46
N GLY A 217 -1.03 8.52 32.62
CA GLY A 217 -1.82 8.15 33.80
C GLY A 217 -2.80 7.00 33.55
N ARG A 218 -2.65 6.27 32.44
CA ARG A 218 -3.65 5.33 31.88
C ARG A 218 -5.01 5.98 31.59
N THR A 219 -4.99 7.27 31.27
CA THR A 219 -6.17 8.07 30.90
C THR A 219 -6.19 8.38 29.41
N PHE A 220 -7.26 9.01 28.93
CA PHE A 220 -7.29 9.54 27.58
C PHE A 220 -6.64 10.92 27.52
N GLY A 221 -6.21 11.33 26.34
CA GLY A 221 -5.64 12.65 26.10
C GLY A 221 -6.29 13.34 24.92
N THR A 222 -6.13 14.65 24.86
CA THR A 222 -6.54 15.48 23.72
C THR A 222 -5.31 15.97 22.98
N VAL A 223 -5.26 15.73 21.67
CA VAL A 223 -4.21 16.25 20.81
C VAL A 223 -4.34 17.76 20.73
N THR A 224 -3.29 18.49 21.09
CA THR A 224 -3.27 19.95 21.10
C THR A 224 -2.68 20.52 19.82
N LYS A 225 -1.66 19.87 19.26
CA LYS A 225 -0.96 20.31 18.05
C LYS A 225 -0.24 19.16 17.35
N ILE A 226 -0.05 19.29 16.05
CA ILE A 226 0.98 18.55 15.30
C ILE A 226 2.28 19.33 15.38
N THR A 227 3.38 18.64 15.66
CA THR A 227 4.67 19.24 15.99
C THR A 227 5.81 18.37 15.47
N ASN A 228 7.04 18.81 15.71
CA ASN A 228 8.24 18.14 15.24
C ASN A 228 8.79 17.19 16.30
N TRP A 229 9.32 16.04 15.88
CA TRP A 229 10.11 15.16 16.73
C TRP A 229 11.58 15.28 16.38
N LYS A 230 12.44 15.68 17.32
CA LYS A 230 13.89 15.84 17.10
C LYS A 230 14.24 16.66 15.84
N GLY A 231 13.42 17.67 15.54
CA GLY A 231 13.59 18.52 14.36
C GLY A 231 12.92 18.02 13.07
N ASN A 232 12.43 16.78 13.01
CA ASN A 232 11.69 16.28 11.86
C ASN A 232 10.28 16.88 11.81
N PRO A 233 9.91 17.58 10.72
CA PRO A 233 8.61 18.25 10.59
C PRO A 233 7.42 17.32 10.79
N ALA A 234 6.35 17.79 11.44
CA ALA A 234 5.06 17.11 11.50
C ALA A 234 5.09 15.61 11.86
N SER A 235 6.11 15.19 12.63
CA SER A 235 6.40 13.79 12.94
C SER A 235 6.04 13.42 14.39
N ALA A 236 5.34 14.32 15.09
CA ALA A 236 4.85 14.14 16.44
C ALA A 236 3.55 14.90 16.71
N ALA A 237 2.88 14.51 17.80
CA ALA A 237 1.71 15.20 18.33
C ALA A 237 1.95 15.61 19.78
N GLY A 238 1.57 16.85 20.11
CA GLY A 238 1.43 17.29 21.49
C GLY A 238 0.10 16.83 22.06
N VAL A 239 0.09 16.29 23.27
CA VAL A 239 -1.11 15.76 23.95
C VAL A 239 -1.18 16.31 25.36
N SER A 240 -2.38 16.75 25.74
CA SER A 240 -2.75 17.06 27.12
C SER A 240 -3.61 15.92 27.65
N TRP A 241 -3.15 15.22 28.68
CA TRP A 241 -3.83 14.05 29.24
C TRP A 241 -4.87 14.46 30.28
N GLU A 242 -5.96 13.69 30.40
CA GLU A 242 -6.99 13.89 31.44
C GLU A 242 -6.41 13.74 32.85
N PHE A 243 -5.28 13.02 32.99
CA PHE A 243 -4.49 12.94 34.22
C PHE A 243 -3.76 14.25 34.60
N GLY A 244 -3.72 15.25 33.71
CA GLY A 244 -3.11 16.56 33.93
C GLY A 244 -1.66 16.68 33.47
N THR A 245 -1.06 15.61 32.94
CA THR A 245 0.26 15.65 32.30
C THR A 245 0.18 16.13 30.87
N GLU A 246 1.27 16.70 30.35
CA GLU A 246 1.41 17.04 28.94
C GLU A 246 2.65 16.39 28.36
N GLY A 247 2.59 16.00 27.09
CA GLY A 247 3.72 15.37 26.42
C GLY A 247 3.69 15.56 24.92
N THR A 248 4.82 15.25 24.30
CA THR A 248 4.94 15.11 22.86
C THR A 248 5.25 13.66 22.56
N TYR A 249 4.64 13.09 21.52
CA TYR A 249 4.70 11.67 21.18
C TYR A 249 4.89 11.48 19.68
N ARG A 250 5.59 10.43 19.26
CA ARG A 250 5.90 10.19 17.85
C ARG A 250 4.64 9.84 17.07
N LEU A 251 4.55 10.42 15.89
CA LEU A 251 3.52 10.18 14.89
C LEU A 251 4.19 10.22 13.51
N GLY A 252 4.76 9.10 13.11
CA GLY A 252 5.48 8.96 11.84
C GLY A 252 6.99 9.10 11.94
N TYR A 253 7.57 9.64 13.02
CA TYR A 253 9.03 9.66 13.17
C TYR A 253 9.60 8.23 13.13
N GLN A 254 10.41 7.91 12.11
CA GLN A 254 10.94 6.56 11.88
C GLN A 254 9.84 5.47 11.80
N GLY A 255 8.64 5.82 11.33
CA GLY A 255 7.51 4.90 11.27
C GLY A 255 6.90 4.54 12.63
N LYS A 256 7.22 5.26 13.71
CA LYS A 256 6.66 5.02 15.04
C LYS A 256 5.33 5.74 15.25
N VAL A 257 4.38 5.04 15.87
CA VAL A 257 3.04 5.55 16.19
C VAL A 257 2.74 5.30 17.67
N ASP A 258 3.00 6.31 18.48
CA ASP A 258 2.87 6.20 19.94
C ASP A 258 1.44 6.46 20.42
N LEU A 259 0.54 6.91 19.55
CA LEU A 259 -0.83 7.30 19.89
C LEU A 259 -1.83 6.52 19.05
N LYS A 260 -3.02 6.28 19.61
CA LYS A 260 -4.17 5.70 18.92
C LYS A 260 -5.38 6.59 19.14
N CYS A 261 -6.11 6.90 18.07
CA CYS A 261 -7.37 7.62 18.14
C CYS A 261 -8.46 6.79 18.83
N VAL A 262 -9.22 7.50 19.67
CA VAL A 262 -10.53 7.10 20.19
C VAL A 262 -11.60 7.88 19.44
N THR A 263 -11.40 9.19 19.29
CA THR A 263 -12.15 10.05 18.38
C THR A 263 -11.19 10.83 17.50
N ALA A 264 -11.46 10.84 16.19
CA ALA A 264 -10.62 11.52 15.23
C ALA A 264 -10.83 13.05 15.27
N GLY A 265 -9.73 13.78 15.18
CA GLY A 265 -9.73 15.22 14.91
C GLY A 265 -9.73 15.47 13.40
N SER A 266 -10.03 16.71 12.98
CA SER A 266 -9.93 17.10 11.57
C SER A 266 -8.55 17.66 11.24
N GLY A 267 -7.94 17.12 10.20
CA GLY A 267 -6.67 17.59 9.63
C GLY A 267 -6.84 18.61 8.51
N GLY A 268 -8.04 19.17 8.33
CA GLY A 268 -8.38 19.97 7.15
C GLY A 268 -8.90 19.10 6.00
N HIS A 269 -8.87 19.66 4.78
CA HIS A 269 -9.32 18.98 3.57
C HIS A 269 -8.13 18.69 2.63
N PHE A 270 -8.33 17.82 1.64
CA PHE A 270 -7.37 17.54 0.60
C PHE A 270 -8.04 17.12 -0.71
N TYR A 271 -7.31 17.26 -1.82
CA TYR A 271 -7.70 16.84 -3.17
C TYR A 271 -7.11 15.47 -3.49
N LYS A 272 -7.87 14.39 -3.30
CA LYS A 272 -7.37 13.00 -3.41
C LYS A 272 -6.70 12.69 -4.74
N SER A 273 -7.30 13.09 -5.86
CA SER A 273 -6.77 12.86 -7.20
C SER A 273 -5.48 13.65 -7.50
N HIS A 274 -5.13 14.63 -6.66
CA HIS A 274 -3.91 15.42 -6.81
C HIS A 274 -2.75 14.84 -5.98
N LEU A 275 -3.02 13.89 -5.07
CA LEU A 275 -1.99 13.27 -4.23
C LEU A 275 -1.17 12.23 -5.02
N PRO A 276 0.14 12.10 -4.74
CA PRO A 276 0.94 11.02 -5.30
C PRO A 276 0.50 9.66 -4.78
N ARG A 277 0.64 8.64 -5.61
CA ARG A 277 0.41 7.24 -5.23
C ARG A 277 1.64 6.72 -4.50
N LEU A 278 1.46 5.90 -3.47
CA LEU A 278 2.57 5.31 -2.73
C LEU A 278 3.19 4.15 -3.52
N GLY A 279 4.48 4.22 -3.85
CA GLY A 279 5.17 3.08 -4.46
C GLY A 279 6.37 3.46 -5.31
N PRO A 280 7.19 2.48 -5.72
CA PRO A 280 8.34 2.75 -6.58
C PRO A 280 7.88 3.34 -7.92
N SER A 281 8.61 4.35 -8.41
CA SER A 281 8.38 4.88 -9.75
C SER A 281 8.67 3.79 -10.78
N GLN A 282 7.64 3.36 -11.51
CA GLN A 282 7.83 2.45 -12.63
C GLN A 282 8.43 3.26 -13.78
N GLN A 283 9.74 3.18 -13.96
CA GLN A 283 10.32 3.54 -15.26
C GLN A 283 9.69 2.59 -16.28
N THR A 284 9.01 3.14 -17.28
CA THR A 284 8.49 2.37 -18.41
C THR A 284 9.68 1.81 -19.17
N SER A 285 10.17 0.62 -18.80
CA SER A 285 10.96 -0.16 -19.73
C SER A 285 10.00 -0.73 -20.76
N ASN A 286 10.15 -0.27 -22.00
CA ASN A 286 9.53 -0.89 -23.16
C ASN A 286 10.23 -2.24 -23.43
N ASP A 287 10.11 -3.18 -22.51
CA ASP A 287 10.55 -4.55 -22.75
C ASP A 287 9.38 -5.27 -23.43
N THR A 288 9.33 -5.09 -24.74
CA THR A 288 8.58 -5.95 -25.64
C THR A 288 9.10 -7.36 -25.40
N GLU A 289 8.33 -8.23 -24.73
CA GLU A 289 8.59 -9.67 -24.68
C GLU A 289 8.55 -10.22 -26.12
N GLN A 290 9.70 -10.17 -26.80
CA GLN A 290 9.93 -10.98 -27.97
C GLN A 290 10.11 -12.43 -27.49
N THR A 291 9.10 -13.22 -27.77
CA THR A 291 9.16 -14.67 -27.83
C THR A 291 10.34 -15.09 -28.72
N SER A 292 11.39 -15.65 -28.14
CA SER A 292 12.40 -16.41 -28.89
C SER A 292 12.42 -17.84 -28.36
N ASP A 293 11.72 -18.71 -29.08
CA ASP A 293 12.06 -20.13 -29.16
C ASP A 293 13.50 -20.27 -29.65
N GLU A 294 14.38 -20.91 -28.88
CA GLU A 294 15.46 -21.73 -29.46
C GLU A 294 16.05 -22.69 -28.40
N LEU A 295 16.18 -23.95 -28.81
CA LEU A 295 16.73 -25.10 -28.06
C LEU A 295 18.25 -24.97 -27.83
N PRO A 296 18.80 -25.63 -26.78
CA PRO A 296 20.20 -25.48 -26.41
C PRO A 296 21.11 -26.33 -27.30
N SER A 297 22.16 -25.72 -27.86
CA SER A 297 23.32 -26.46 -28.36
C SER A 297 24.57 -26.06 -27.57
N CYS A 298 25.24 -27.08 -27.06
CA CYS A 298 26.43 -27.02 -26.24
C CYS A 298 27.69 -26.99 -27.12
N ARG A 299 28.69 -26.20 -26.70
CA ARG A 299 30.16 -26.34 -26.95
C ARG A 299 30.88 -25.17 -26.27
N SER A 300 31.52 -25.40 -25.13
CA SER A 300 32.96 -25.71 -24.95
C SER A 300 33.87 -24.47 -25.00
N ASN A 301 34.37 -24.08 -23.82
CA ASN A 301 35.51 -23.18 -23.61
C ASN A 301 36.80 -23.79 -24.20
N THR A 302 37.60 -22.96 -24.87
CA THR A 302 39.08 -22.97 -24.81
C THR A 302 39.65 -21.60 -25.21
N ASP A 303 40.17 -20.90 -24.21
CA ASP A 303 41.53 -20.37 -24.06
C ASP A 303 42.22 -19.43 -25.09
N SER A 304 42.96 -18.49 -24.49
CA SER A 304 44.18 -17.79 -24.92
C SER A 304 44.13 -16.56 -25.86
N GLY A 305 44.87 -15.51 -25.45
CA GLY A 305 45.66 -14.71 -26.41
C GLY A 305 45.62 -13.17 -26.34
N MET A 306 46.34 -12.58 -25.37
CA MET A 306 47.23 -11.40 -25.47
C MET A 306 46.85 -10.08 -26.21
N GLN A 307 46.92 -9.00 -25.41
CA GLN A 307 47.66 -7.72 -25.58
C GLN A 307 47.48 -6.86 -26.85
N HIS A 308 47.12 -5.58 -26.63
CA HIS A 308 47.95 -4.43 -27.03
C HIS A 308 47.61 -3.17 -26.22
N SER A 309 48.65 -2.62 -25.59
CA SER A 309 48.73 -1.32 -24.92
C SER A 309 48.69 -0.15 -25.91
N ASN A 310 48.18 1.01 -25.48
CA ASN A 310 48.87 2.28 -25.73
C ASN A 310 48.55 3.35 -24.67
N VAL A 311 49.61 4.07 -24.38
CA VAL A 311 49.84 5.07 -23.32
C VAL A 311 49.54 6.47 -23.84
N THR A 312 48.98 7.34 -22.99
CA THR A 312 49.54 8.68 -22.72
C THR A 312 48.84 9.32 -21.52
N ASP A 313 49.54 10.27 -20.94
CA ASP A 313 49.80 10.42 -19.52
C ASP A 313 49.66 11.91 -19.15
N HIS A 314 49.56 12.18 -17.85
CA HIS A 314 49.74 13.46 -17.14
C HIS A 314 48.58 14.48 -17.11
N ASN A 315 48.07 14.77 -15.90
CA ASN A 315 48.82 15.63 -14.97
C ASN A 315 48.36 15.45 -13.51
N ARG A 316 49.33 15.22 -12.62
CA ARG A 316 49.21 15.27 -11.15
C ARG A 316 49.65 16.64 -10.66
N ASN A 317 49.14 17.06 -9.50
CA ASN A 317 50.00 17.69 -8.51
C ASN A 317 49.59 17.27 -7.09
N ILE A 318 50.59 16.77 -6.37
CA ILE A 318 50.63 16.43 -4.95
C ILE A 318 51.39 17.56 -4.24
N CYS A 319 50.95 17.92 -3.03
CA CYS A 319 51.84 18.42 -1.99
C CYS A 319 51.70 17.51 -0.75
N GLN A 320 52.80 16.83 -0.41
CA GLN A 320 53.09 16.25 0.90
C GLN A 320 54.31 16.97 1.47
N LEU A 321 54.45 16.99 2.80
CA LEU A 321 55.66 16.90 3.63
C LEU A 321 55.19 17.14 5.10
N SER A 322 55.77 16.64 6.20
CA SER A 322 56.38 15.36 6.65
C SER A 322 56.83 15.55 8.12
N GLN A 323 57.04 14.45 8.86
CA GLN A 323 57.88 14.25 10.08
C GLN A 323 57.24 14.49 11.47
N ASN A 324 57.02 13.43 12.28
CA ASN A 324 57.89 12.75 13.31
C ASN A 324 57.93 13.54 14.64
N SER A 325 57.89 13.02 15.88
CA SER A 325 58.11 11.69 16.50
C SER A 325 57.82 11.79 18.02
N SER A 326 57.63 10.66 18.73
CA SER A 326 58.17 10.31 20.07
C SER A 326 57.17 9.67 21.07
N GLY A 327 57.55 8.52 21.65
CA GLY A 327 57.04 8.05 22.95
C GLY A 327 56.79 6.53 23.09
N GLN A 328 57.81 5.77 23.52
CA GLN A 328 57.79 4.35 23.96
C GLN A 328 56.95 4.18 25.27
N MET A 329 56.43 3.01 25.68
CA MET A 329 57.12 1.82 26.22
C MET A 329 56.16 0.60 26.43
N LEU A 330 56.71 -0.62 26.37
CA LEU A 330 56.28 -1.92 26.98
C LEU A 330 57.39 -2.33 28.00
N PRO A 331 57.32 -3.36 28.91
CA PRO A 331 56.76 -4.72 28.72
C PRO A 331 56.29 -5.60 29.95
N GLN A 332 55.64 -6.73 29.63
CA GLN A 332 55.64 -8.14 30.15
C GLN A 332 55.78 -8.58 31.64
N VAL A 333 55.08 -9.72 31.94
CA VAL A 333 55.42 -11.03 32.63
C VAL A 333 54.31 -11.46 33.64
N GLY A 334 53.91 -12.72 33.94
CA GLY A 334 54.26 -14.13 33.60
C GLY A 334 53.21 -15.09 34.27
N ALA A 335 52.91 -16.26 33.69
CA ALA A 335 53.15 -17.66 34.19
C ALA A 335 52.29 -18.25 35.36
N GLY A 336 51.88 -19.54 35.23
CA GLY A 336 51.33 -20.45 36.27
C GLY A 336 49.97 -21.11 35.88
N ILE A 337 49.82 -22.33 35.30
CA ILE A 337 50.01 -23.76 35.69
C ILE A 337 49.04 -24.29 36.81
N VAL A 338 48.39 -25.44 36.50
CA VAL A 338 47.65 -26.48 37.29
C VAL A 338 46.28 -26.08 37.91
N GLU A 339 45.22 -26.90 38.03
CA GLU A 339 45.05 -28.36 38.26
C GLU A 339 43.80 -28.95 37.59
N ALA A 340 43.75 -30.29 37.60
CA ALA A 340 42.76 -31.18 37.00
C ALA A 340 41.83 -31.84 38.04
N SER A 341 40.78 -32.48 37.51
CA SER A 341 40.22 -33.80 37.92
C SER A 341 38.93 -33.87 38.76
N SER A 342 37.97 -34.58 38.14
CA SER A 342 37.16 -35.70 38.65
C SER A 342 36.13 -35.51 39.76
N VAL A 343 34.90 -35.97 39.45
CA VAL A 343 34.17 -36.91 40.32
C VAL A 343 33.36 -37.93 39.51
N HIS A 344 33.40 -39.15 40.01
CA HIS A 344 32.86 -40.42 39.49
C HIS A 344 31.40 -40.66 39.93
N SER A 345 30.72 -41.51 39.13
CA SER A 345 29.86 -42.69 39.44
C SER A 345 29.07 -42.74 40.76
N SER A 346 27.94 -43.40 40.94
CA SER A 346 26.91 -44.15 40.19
C SER A 346 25.92 -44.61 41.28
N ASP A 347 24.68 -45.00 40.96
CA ASP A 347 24.05 -46.27 41.37
C ASP A 347 22.52 -46.31 41.19
N HIS A 348 22.06 -47.54 40.95
CA HIS A 348 20.80 -48.10 40.43
C HIS A 348 19.54 -47.87 41.34
N ALA A 349 18.26 -48.10 40.96
CA ALA A 349 17.65 -49.21 40.21
C ALA A 349 16.15 -48.98 39.81
N GLU A 350 15.77 -49.63 38.70
CA GLU A 350 14.51 -50.34 38.33
C GLU A 350 13.09 -49.73 38.48
N THR A 351 12.35 -49.60 37.36
CA THR A 351 11.21 -50.48 36.94
C THR A 351 10.58 -50.02 35.59
N SER A 352 10.20 -50.99 34.75
CA SER A 352 9.55 -50.91 33.40
C SER A 352 8.00 -50.74 33.52
N PRO A 353 7.15 -50.51 32.47
CA PRO A 353 7.41 -50.47 31.02
C PRO A 353 6.70 -49.33 30.21
N ASP A 354 6.87 -49.39 28.87
CA ASP A 354 6.04 -48.83 27.79
C ASP A 354 6.31 -47.40 27.25
N LEU A 355 7.15 -47.32 26.20
CA LEU A 355 6.71 -47.00 24.82
C LEU A 355 7.92 -46.91 23.88
N GLN A 356 8.22 -48.04 23.26
CA GLN A 356 9.16 -48.15 22.15
C GLN A 356 8.44 -47.78 20.86
N LYS A 357 8.63 -46.56 20.34
CA LYS A 357 8.46 -46.19 18.92
C LYS A 357 9.01 -44.78 18.63
N CYS A 358 10.32 -44.69 18.47
CA CYS A 358 10.92 -43.67 17.63
C CYS A 358 12.10 -44.27 16.86
N SER A 359 11.90 -44.52 15.57
CA SER A 359 12.92 -44.35 14.54
C SER A 359 12.24 -44.41 13.18
N ASN A 360 11.98 -43.22 12.63
CA ASN A 360 12.14 -42.85 11.21
C ASN A 360 11.18 -41.71 10.83
N SER A 361 11.70 -40.49 10.83
CA SER A 361 11.42 -39.53 9.74
C SER A 361 12.46 -38.41 9.73
N GLN A 362 13.74 -38.79 9.77
CA GLN A 362 14.83 -37.90 9.41
C GLN A 362 15.02 -37.92 7.89
N TRP A 363 14.07 -37.33 7.17
CA TRP A 363 14.22 -36.69 5.85
C TRP A 363 12.87 -36.10 5.42
N LYS A 364 12.57 -34.85 5.78
CA LYS A 364 11.68 -34.06 4.93
C LYS A 364 12.57 -33.47 3.84
N THR A 365 12.46 -34.01 2.63
CA THR A 365 13.25 -33.51 1.50
C THR A 365 12.67 -32.17 1.05
N ARG A 366 13.57 -31.30 0.55
CA ARG A 366 13.30 -29.99 -0.07
C ARG A 366 12.20 -30.01 -1.15
N ALA A 367 11.84 -31.18 -1.68
CA ALA A 367 10.80 -31.37 -2.68
C ALA A 367 9.37 -31.29 -2.12
N ASP A 368 9.11 -31.69 -0.87
CA ASP A 368 7.77 -31.63 -0.27
C ASP A 368 7.34 -30.20 0.08
N GLU A 369 8.30 -29.36 0.47
CA GLU A 369 8.09 -27.91 0.65
C GLU A 369 7.70 -27.24 -0.68
N THR A 370 8.31 -27.63 -1.80
CA THR A 370 7.98 -27.06 -3.12
C THR A 370 6.61 -27.47 -3.65
N LYS A 371 6.07 -28.65 -3.28
CA LYS A 371 4.73 -29.07 -3.74
C LYS A 371 3.62 -28.41 -2.94
N ALA A 372 3.84 -28.18 -1.64
CA ALA A 372 2.97 -27.34 -0.82
C ALA A 372 3.00 -25.88 -1.29
N SER A 373 4.19 -25.33 -1.56
CA SER A 373 4.38 -23.98 -2.11
C SER A 373 3.69 -23.78 -3.47
N ARG A 374 3.86 -24.70 -4.43
CA ARG A 374 3.30 -24.61 -5.81
C ARG A 374 1.77 -24.50 -5.94
N HIS A 375 1.02 -24.69 -4.86
CA HIS A 375 -0.45 -24.53 -4.86
C HIS A 375 -0.92 -23.69 -3.66
N ALA A 376 -0.04 -22.92 -3.03
CA ALA A 376 -0.41 -22.06 -1.91
C ALA A 376 -1.47 -21.05 -2.35
N LEU A 377 -1.26 -20.39 -3.50
CA LEU A 377 -2.21 -19.45 -4.09
C LEU A 377 -3.56 -20.09 -4.45
N HIS A 378 -3.57 -21.30 -5.04
CA HIS A 378 -4.82 -22.04 -5.31
C HIS A 378 -5.58 -22.36 -4.02
N ARG A 379 -4.89 -22.87 -2.99
CA ARG A 379 -5.53 -23.18 -1.69
C ARG A 379 -6.04 -21.92 -0.99
N ALA A 380 -5.29 -20.83 -1.04
CA ALA A 380 -5.73 -19.55 -0.49
C ALA A 380 -6.97 -19.04 -1.23
N SER A 381 -7.01 -19.18 -2.56
CA SER A 381 -8.15 -18.77 -3.40
C SER A 381 -9.40 -19.63 -3.17
N ILE A 382 -9.25 -20.94 -2.99
CA ILE A 382 -10.36 -21.86 -2.63
C ILE A 382 -10.99 -21.46 -1.30
N ASN A 383 -10.17 -21.07 -0.33
CA ASN A 383 -10.62 -20.75 1.02
C ASN A 383 -11.00 -19.27 1.20
N GLY A 384 -10.96 -18.45 0.14
CA GLY A 384 -11.28 -17.02 0.23
C GLY A 384 -10.31 -16.23 1.11
N LYS A 385 -9.10 -16.72 1.35
CA LYS A 385 -8.11 -16.09 2.24
C LYS A 385 -7.46 -14.89 1.56
N TRP A 386 -8.19 -13.78 1.45
CA TRP A 386 -7.75 -12.56 0.77
C TRP A 386 -6.35 -12.10 1.18
N ASN A 387 -6.08 -11.97 2.48
CA ASN A 387 -4.76 -11.58 2.99
C ASN A 387 -3.64 -12.53 2.55
N THR A 388 -3.92 -13.84 2.55
CA THR A 388 -2.94 -14.84 2.09
C THR A 388 -2.72 -14.73 0.58
N VAL A 389 -3.78 -14.61 -0.23
CA VAL A 389 -3.67 -14.40 -1.69
C VAL A 389 -2.85 -13.15 -1.99
N LYS A 390 -3.15 -12.05 -1.29
CA LYS A 390 -2.47 -10.76 -1.43
C LYS A 390 -0.97 -10.89 -1.20
N MET A 391 -0.57 -11.51 -0.08
CA MET A 391 0.84 -11.71 0.28
C MET A 391 1.57 -12.61 -0.72
N LEU A 392 0.96 -13.73 -1.12
CA LEU A 392 1.59 -14.68 -2.05
C LEU A 392 1.83 -14.08 -3.44
N LEU A 393 0.87 -13.32 -3.96
CA LEU A 393 1.03 -12.63 -5.24
C LEU A 393 2.13 -11.57 -5.20
N ALA A 394 2.23 -10.85 -4.08
CA ALA A 394 3.27 -9.85 -3.92
C ALA A 394 4.66 -10.48 -3.73
N ASP A 395 4.75 -11.71 -3.20
CA ASP A 395 5.99 -12.51 -3.13
C ASP A 395 6.42 -13.09 -4.50
N GLY A 396 5.70 -12.73 -5.58
CA GLY A 396 6.05 -13.10 -6.95
C GLY A 396 5.38 -14.37 -7.46
N GLU A 397 4.40 -14.93 -6.75
CA GLU A 397 3.59 -16.02 -7.31
C GLU A 397 2.86 -15.56 -8.58
N ASN A 398 2.85 -16.42 -9.60
CA ASN A 398 2.18 -16.12 -10.86
C ASN A 398 0.66 -16.10 -10.67
N VAL A 399 0.03 -14.93 -10.86
CA VAL A 399 -1.43 -14.74 -10.79
C VAL A 399 -2.21 -15.70 -11.70
N ASN A 400 -1.60 -16.13 -12.81
CA ASN A 400 -2.17 -17.05 -13.81
C ASN A 400 -1.68 -18.49 -13.63
N GLN A 401 -1.06 -18.84 -12.50
CA GLN A 401 -0.54 -20.17 -12.25
C GLN A 401 -1.63 -21.23 -12.45
N ARG A 402 -1.33 -22.24 -13.27
CA ARG A 402 -2.25 -23.34 -13.55
C ARG A 402 -1.95 -24.53 -12.65
N ASP A 403 -3.00 -25.15 -12.11
CA ASP A 403 -2.90 -26.45 -11.42
C ASP A 403 -2.92 -27.62 -12.42
N LYS A 404 -2.93 -28.85 -11.92
CA LYS A 404 -2.99 -30.08 -12.74
C LYS A 404 -4.25 -30.22 -13.62
N PHE A 405 -5.28 -29.41 -13.38
CA PHE A 405 -6.52 -29.35 -14.16
C PHE A 405 -6.60 -28.09 -15.02
N SER A 406 -5.48 -27.35 -15.17
CA SER A 406 -5.43 -26.04 -15.82
C SER A 406 -6.31 -24.98 -15.15
N LEU A 407 -6.72 -25.18 -13.89
CA LEU A 407 -7.44 -24.17 -13.13
C LEU A 407 -6.46 -23.10 -12.65
N THR A 408 -6.84 -21.84 -12.86
CA THR A 408 -6.15 -20.68 -12.29
C THR A 408 -6.76 -20.32 -10.93
N PRO A 409 -6.06 -19.52 -10.11
CA PRO A 409 -6.63 -18.93 -8.88
C PRO A 409 -7.99 -18.26 -9.14
N LEU A 410 -8.15 -17.57 -10.28
CA LEU A 410 -9.38 -16.89 -10.66
C LEU A 410 -10.55 -17.87 -10.88
N HIS A 411 -10.30 -19.02 -11.51
CA HIS A 411 -11.33 -20.06 -11.64
C HIS A 411 -11.83 -20.54 -10.27
N LEU A 412 -10.89 -20.76 -9.33
CA LEU A 412 -11.22 -21.28 -8.01
C LEU A 412 -11.97 -20.24 -7.18
N ALA A 413 -11.50 -18.99 -7.15
CA ALA A 413 -12.19 -17.91 -6.46
C ALA A 413 -13.60 -17.69 -7.02
N ALA A 414 -13.76 -17.71 -8.35
CA ALA A 414 -15.06 -17.59 -9.02
C ALA A 414 -15.99 -18.78 -8.74
N TRP A 415 -15.47 -20.01 -8.67
CA TRP A 415 -16.24 -21.21 -8.33
C TRP A 415 -16.80 -21.14 -6.90
N TYR A 416 -15.95 -20.72 -5.95
CA TYR A 416 -16.30 -20.72 -4.52
C TYR A 416 -16.98 -19.43 -4.03
N GLY A 417 -17.17 -18.43 -4.89
CA GLY A 417 -17.93 -17.22 -4.53
C GLY A 417 -17.12 -16.16 -3.80
N HIS A 418 -15.79 -16.18 -3.91
CA HIS A 418 -14.91 -15.26 -3.17
C HIS A 418 -14.68 -13.95 -3.93
N GLU A 419 -15.67 -13.06 -3.91
CA GLU A 419 -15.67 -11.81 -4.68
C GLU A 419 -14.42 -10.94 -4.45
N SER A 420 -14.00 -10.74 -3.19
CA SER A 420 -12.83 -9.93 -2.84
C SER A 420 -11.52 -10.49 -3.41
N VAL A 421 -11.40 -11.82 -3.47
CA VAL A 421 -10.27 -12.53 -4.10
C VAL A 421 -10.33 -12.39 -5.62
N VAL A 422 -11.52 -12.51 -6.23
CA VAL A 422 -11.71 -12.30 -7.67
C VAL A 422 -11.28 -10.88 -8.06
N LYS A 423 -11.75 -9.85 -7.34
CA LYS A 423 -11.37 -8.45 -7.59
C LYS A 423 -9.86 -8.25 -7.53
N LEU A 424 -9.21 -8.79 -6.49
CA LEU A 424 -7.75 -8.69 -6.32
C LEU A 424 -6.99 -9.34 -7.48
N LEU A 425 -7.37 -10.58 -7.86
CA LEU A 425 -6.72 -11.31 -8.95
C LEU A 425 -6.85 -10.56 -10.29
N LEU A 426 -8.03 -10.03 -10.60
CA LEU A 426 -8.28 -9.26 -11.81
C LEU A 426 -7.46 -7.98 -11.87
N ARG A 427 -7.43 -7.20 -10.79
CA ARG A 427 -6.59 -5.98 -10.68
C ARG A 427 -5.11 -6.28 -10.89
N LEU A 428 -4.64 -7.44 -10.45
CA LEU A 428 -3.26 -7.88 -10.63
C LEU A 428 -2.98 -8.57 -11.99
N GLY A 429 -3.91 -8.49 -12.94
CA GLY A 429 -3.72 -8.97 -14.31
C GLY A 429 -3.99 -10.47 -14.50
N ALA A 430 -4.89 -11.05 -13.71
CA ALA A 430 -5.41 -12.39 -14.02
C ALA A 430 -6.10 -12.40 -15.38
N ASN A 431 -5.82 -13.43 -16.19
CA ASN A 431 -6.47 -13.63 -17.47
C ASN A 431 -7.94 -14.03 -17.24
N VAL A 432 -8.84 -13.05 -17.45
CA VAL A 432 -10.28 -13.18 -17.27
C VAL A 432 -10.91 -14.28 -18.12
N ASN A 433 -10.32 -14.56 -19.29
CA ASN A 433 -10.77 -15.56 -20.27
C ASN A 433 -9.91 -16.83 -20.25
N ALA A 434 -9.14 -17.07 -19.19
CA ALA A 434 -8.40 -18.32 -19.04
C ALA A 434 -9.36 -19.53 -19.14
N VAL A 435 -8.90 -20.62 -19.72
CA VAL A 435 -9.68 -21.86 -19.84
C VAL A 435 -9.03 -22.99 -19.05
N ASP A 436 -9.86 -23.76 -18.36
CA ASP A 436 -9.46 -25.00 -17.70
C ASP A 436 -9.39 -26.19 -18.68
N ARG A 437 -9.06 -27.39 -18.17
CA ARG A 437 -8.98 -28.62 -18.98
C ARG A 437 -10.29 -28.99 -19.70
N PHE A 438 -11.42 -28.50 -19.22
CA PHE A 438 -12.75 -28.73 -19.78
C PHE A 438 -13.25 -27.56 -20.64
N GLN A 439 -12.34 -26.66 -21.06
CA GLN A 439 -12.67 -25.45 -21.81
C GLN A 439 -13.66 -24.56 -21.07
N LYS A 440 -13.62 -24.55 -19.73
CA LYS A 440 -14.47 -23.70 -18.89
C LYS A 440 -13.70 -22.47 -18.42
N THR A 441 -14.34 -21.31 -18.53
CA THR A 441 -13.80 -20.01 -18.07
C THR A 441 -14.18 -19.73 -16.61
N PRO A 442 -13.53 -18.76 -15.93
CA PRO A 442 -13.97 -18.30 -14.61
C PRO A 442 -15.42 -17.83 -14.60
N LEU A 443 -15.87 -17.14 -15.66
CA LEU A 443 -17.26 -16.69 -15.82
C LEU A 443 -18.23 -17.86 -15.75
N GLN A 444 -17.98 -18.92 -16.51
CA GLN A 444 -18.81 -20.12 -16.50
C GLN A 444 -18.79 -20.87 -15.15
N LYS A 445 -17.71 -20.73 -14.36
CA LYS A 445 -17.70 -21.26 -12.99
C LYS A 445 -18.62 -20.44 -12.09
N ALA A 446 -18.55 -19.11 -12.16
CA ALA A 446 -19.40 -18.22 -11.36
C ALA A 446 -20.88 -18.41 -11.70
N GLU A 447 -21.24 -18.48 -13.00
CA GLU A 447 -22.61 -18.71 -13.48
C GLU A 447 -23.18 -20.04 -12.97
N ARG A 448 -22.41 -21.14 -13.09
CA ARG A 448 -22.85 -22.47 -12.64
C ARG A 448 -23.19 -22.50 -11.15
N HIS A 449 -22.53 -21.67 -10.36
CA HIS A 449 -22.70 -21.61 -8.91
C HIS A 449 -23.57 -20.43 -8.45
N ASN A 450 -24.19 -19.69 -9.38
CA ASN A 450 -25.09 -18.56 -9.13
C ASN A 450 -24.43 -17.40 -8.35
N HIS A 451 -23.14 -17.13 -8.59
CA HIS A 451 -22.43 -16.00 -7.98
C HIS A 451 -22.62 -14.74 -8.81
N GLU A 452 -23.81 -14.15 -8.78
CA GLU A 452 -24.22 -13.02 -9.65
C GLU A 452 -23.28 -11.81 -9.58
N SER A 453 -22.81 -11.43 -8.38
CA SER A 453 -21.89 -10.30 -8.23
C SER A 453 -20.55 -10.55 -8.93
N ILE A 454 -20.05 -11.78 -8.88
CA ILE A 454 -18.83 -12.20 -9.58
C ILE A 454 -19.04 -12.25 -11.08
N VAL A 455 -20.21 -12.69 -11.55
CA VAL A 455 -20.56 -12.66 -12.98
C VAL A 455 -20.49 -11.23 -13.50
N GLN A 456 -21.15 -10.28 -12.84
CA GLN A 456 -21.10 -8.86 -13.23
C GLN A 456 -19.68 -8.32 -13.20
N LEU A 457 -18.92 -8.64 -12.15
CA LEU A 457 -17.53 -8.23 -12.04
C LEU A 457 -16.66 -8.76 -13.19
N LEU A 458 -16.77 -10.04 -13.52
CA LEU A 458 -16.00 -10.64 -14.62
C LEU A 458 -16.36 -10.03 -15.97
N LEU A 459 -17.65 -9.77 -16.23
CA LEU A 459 -18.10 -9.09 -17.45
C LEU A 459 -17.54 -7.67 -17.57
N ASN A 460 -17.51 -6.92 -16.46
CA ASN A 460 -16.90 -5.58 -16.42
C ASN A 460 -15.40 -5.60 -16.73
N PHE A 461 -14.71 -6.70 -16.43
CA PHE A 461 -13.30 -6.92 -16.76
C PHE A 461 -13.09 -7.57 -18.15
N GLY A 462 -14.13 -7.63 -19.00
CA GLY A 462 -14.02 -8.11 -20.38
C GLY A 462 -14.10 -9.64 -20.52
N ALA A 463 -14.74 -10.34 -19.58
CA ALA A 463 -15.07 -11.75 -19.76
C ALA A 463 -15.98 -11.92 -20.98
N SER A 464 -15.65 -12.86 -21.86
CA SER A 464 -16.50 -13.19 -23.01
C SER A 464 -17.73 -13.98 -22.55
N PRO A 465 -18.96 -13.52 -22.81
CA PRO A 465 -20.16 -14.31 -22.57
C PRO A 465 -20.08 -15.58 -23.43
N SER A 466 -20.40 -16.73 -22.86
CA SER A 466 -20.43 -17.95 -23.67
C SER A 466 -21.65 -17.96 -24.59
N TYR A 467 -21.41 -18.11 -25.90
CA TYR A 467 -22.43 -18.42 -26.91
C TYR A 467 -22.71 -19.91 -27.01
#